data_AF-A0A5C7JHG9-F1
#
_entry.id   AF-A0A5C7JHG9-F1
#
_cell.length_a   1.000
_cell.length_b   1.000
_cell.length_c   1.000
_cell.angle_alpha   90.00
_cell.angle_beta   90.00
_cell.angle_gamma   90.00
#
_symmetry.space_group_name_H-M   'P 1'
#
loop_
_entity.id
_entity.type
_entity.pdbx_description
1 polymer ?
#
loop_
_entity_poly.entity_id
_entity_poly.type
_entity_poly.pdbx_seq_one_letter_code
_entity_poly.pdbx_strand_id
1 'polypeptide(L)'
;MKYFEKFPTIQYPYYGKLVDNPNTTLVEFVQTIDMHVRFKLRSAYTGRGGVFYTHRLEEGDTPDKLAHFYYGDSYYDWVVMLSNEYFDYIHDFPLSEKALHEYVQEKYNVTFEESMINTHHYEDSNGFIIDLDTYTVIPEPKRIVTLYDYEYEKNESKREIKLLSKEYLYAIDRELDGQLTNIKNAREANNG
;
A
#
# COMPACT_ATOMS: atom_id res chain seq x y z
N MET A 1 -10.99 -7.72 3.11
CA MET A 1 -11.34 -6.50 2.35
C MET A 1 -12.49 -6.84 1.40
N LYS A 2 -13.67 -6.24 1.59
CA LYS A 2 -14.86 -6.55 0.78
C LYS A 2 -14.80 -6.02 -0.65
N TYR A 3 -13.83 -5.16 -0.95
CA TYR A 3 -13.54 -4.66 -2.29
C TYR A 3 -13.52 -5.77 -3.37
N PHE A 4 -12.87 -6.89 -3.07
CA PHE A 4 -12.74 -8.01 -4.00
C PHE A 4 -14.03 -8.85 -4.16
N GLU A 5 -15.04 -8.69 -3.32
CA GLU A 5 -16.31 -9.44 -3.46
C GLU A 5 -17.08 -9.03 -4.72
N LYS A 6 -16.92 -7.79 -5.20
CA LYS A 6 -17.58 -7.32 -6.42
C LYS A 6 -16.93 -7.83 -7.71
N PHE A 7 -15.70 -8.34 -7.61
CA PHE A 7 -14.87 -8.69 -8.74
C PHE A 7 -15.42 -9.92 -9.46
N PRO A 8 -15.20 -10.04 -10.79
CA PRO A 8 -15.56 -11.24 -11.52
C PRO A 8 -14.76 -12.44 -11.00
N THR A 9 -15.35 -13.62 -11.07
CA THR A 9 -14.64 -14.88 -10.84
C THR A 9 -14.00 -15.40 -12.12
N ILE A 10 -12.90 -16.13 -12.01
CA ILE A 10 -12.23 -16.84 -13.10
C ILE A 10 -12.05 -18.31 -12.74
N GLN A 11 -11.98 -19.16 -13.77
CA GLN A 11 -11.50 -20.52 -13.65
C GLN A 11 -9.98 -20.51 -13.70
N TYR A 12 -9.33 -20.69 -12.55
CA TYR A 12 -7.88 -20.64 -12.45
C TYR A 12 -7.30 -22.07 -12.50
N PRO A 13 -6.31 -22.35 -13.36
CA PRO A 13 -5.65 -23.65 -13.41
C PRO A 13 -4.78 -23.83 -12.16
N TYR A 14 -5.11 -24.84 -11.37
CA TYR A 14 -4.38 -25.26 -10.20
C TYR A 14 -3.57 -26.53 -10.52
N TYR A 15 -2.26 -26.46 -10.25
CA TYR A 15 -1.35 -27.59 -10.38
C TYR A 15 -1.13 -28.20 -8.99
N GLY A 16 -1.91 -29.22 -8.66
CA GLY A 16 -1.83 -29.93 -7.40
C GLY A 16 -3.04 -30.86 -7.20
N LYS A 17 -3.06 -31.61 -6.09
CA LYS A 17 -4.21 -32.42 -5.69
C LYS A 17 -4.97 -31.71 -4.57
N LEU A 18 -6.20 -31.26 -4.82
CA LEU A 18 -7.08 -30.79 -3.73
C LEU A 18 -7.68 -31.97 -2.96
N VAL A 19 -7.77 -33.13 -3.61
CA VAL A 19 -8.27 -34.40 -3.08
C VAL A 19 -7.35 -35.51 -3.61
N ASP A 20 -7.03 -36.51 -2.79
CA ASP A 20 -6.34 -37.74 -3.24
C ASP A 20 -7.26 -38.55 -4.18
N ASN A 21 -7.43 -38.06 -5.41
CA ASN A 21 -8.12 -38.78 -6.45
C ASN A 21 -7.07 -39.44 -7.37
N PRO A 22 -7.05 -40.77 -7.50
CA PRO A 22 -6.11 -41.46 -8.38
C PRO A 22 -6.37 -41.21 -9.88
N ASN A 23 -7.46 -40.53 -10.25
CA ASN A 23 -7.89 -40.33 -11.64
C ASN A 23 -7.93 -38.86 -12.12
N THR A 24 -7.43 -37.87 -11.37
CA THR A 24 -7.45 -36.48 -11.87
C THR A 24 -6.27 -36.16 -12.79
N THR A 25 -6.57 -35.47 -13.89
CA THR A 25 -5.59 -34.79 -14.74
C THR A 25 -4.69 -33.88 -13.89
N LEU A 26 -3.41 -33.71 -14.27
CA LEU A 26 -2.43 -32.87 -13.57
C LEU A 26 -2.84 -31.38 -13.41
N VAL A 27 -3.92 -30.96 -14.07
CA VAL A 27 -4.51 -29.62 -13.98
C VAL A 27 -5.97 -29.76 -13.58
N GLU A 28 -6.30 -29.21 -12.43
CA GLU A 28 -7.68 -28.99 -11.97
C GLU A 28 -8.01 -27.50 -12.11
N PHE A 29 -9.28 -27.15 -12.29
CA PHE A 29 -9.72 -25.75 -12.34
C PHE A 29 -10.52 -25.42 -11.09
N VAL A 30 -10.20 -24.28 -10.48
CA VAL A 30 -10.92 -23.77 -9.31
C VAL A 30 -11.52 -22.41 -9.66
N GLN A 31 -12.79 -22.22 -9.28
CA GLN A 31 -13.42 -20.91 -9.38
C GLN A 31 -12.88 -20.01 -8.26
N THR A 32 -12.18 -18.95 -8.63
CA THR A 32 -11.60 -17.97 -7.70
C THR A 32 -11.93 -16.55 -8.12
N ILE A 33 -11.75 -15.60 -7.21
CA ILE A 33 -11.85 -14.17 -7.52
C ILE A 33 -10.67 -13.78 -8.41
N ASP A 34 -10.95 -12.99 -9.45
CA ASP A 34 -9.91 -12.52 -10.36
C ASP A 34 -9.12 -11.35 -9.78
N MET A 35 -7.89 -11.63 -9.34
CA MET A 35 -6.97 -10.60 -8.83
C MET A 35 -6.21 -9.85 -9.93
N HIS A 36 -6.40 -10.20 -11.22
CA HIS A 36 -5.76 -9.50 -12.34
C HIS A 36 -6.49 -8.22 -12.75
N VAL A 37 -7.72 -8.03 -12.28
CA VAL A 37 -8.48 -6.80 -12.53
C VAL A 37 -7.87 -5.67 -11.71
N ARG A 38 -7.39 -4.61 -12.38
CA ARG A 38 -6.86 -3.41 -11.73
C ARG A 38 -7.79 -2.23 -11.96
N PHE A 39 -8.35 -1.69 -10.87
CA PHE A 39 -9.03 -0.41 -10.89
C PHE A 39 -8.02 0.72 -10.73
N LYS A 40 -8.15 1.78 -11.51
CA LYS A 40 -7.40 3.02 -11.35
C LYS A 40 -8.38 4.18 -11.37
N LEU A 41 -8.18 5.14 -10.47
CA LEU A 41 -8.91 6.40 -10.53
C LEU A 41 -8.59 7.11 -11.85
N ARG A 42 -9.63 7.61 -12.54
CA ARG A 42 -9.43 8.40 -13.75
C ARG A 42 -8.65 9.68 -13.46
N SER A 43 -7.86 10.10 -14.44
CA SER A 43 -7.12 11.37 -14.41
C SER A 43 -8.00 12.62 -14.25
N ALA A 44 -9.31 12.50 -14.48
CA ALA A 44 -10.29 13.55 -14.24
C ALA A 44 -10.34 14.02 -12.76
N TYR A 45 -9.91 13.15 -11.83
CA TYR A 45 -9.87 13.42 -10.40
C TYR A 45 -8.49 13.92 -9.94
N THR A 46 -7.41 13.60 -10.64
CA THR A 46 -6.04 13.89 -10.16
C THR A 46 -5.56 15.32 -10.46
N GLY A 47 -6.25 16.06 -11.34
CA GLY A 47 -5.89 17.43 -11.74
C GLY A 47 -6.77 18.55 -11.16
N ARG A 48 -7.76 18.24 -10.32
CA ARG A 48 -8.68 19.22 -9.75
C ARG A 48 -8.34 19.48 -8.28
N GLY A 49 -8.19 20.75 -7.90
CA GLY A 49 -8.06 21.14 -6.50
C GLY A 49 -9.30 20.72 -5.70
N GLY A 50 -9.10 20.24 -4.47
CA GLY A 50 -10.19 19.83 -3.57
C GLY A 50 -10.68 18.38 -3.74
N VAL A 51 -10.07 17.58 -4.61
CA VAL A 51 -10.42 16.16 -4.76
C VAL A 51 -9.86 15.31 -3.63
N PHE A 52 -8.67 15.62 -3.17
CA PHE A 52 -8.02 14.94 -2.06
C PHE A 52 -7.71 15.92 -0.95
N TYR A 53 -7.81 15.46 0.29
CA TYR A 53 -7.28 16.16 1.45
C TYR A 53 -6.21 15.29 2.11
N THR A 54 -5.21 15.95 2.67
CA THR A 54 -4.14 15.28 3.41
C THR A 54 -4.59 15.01 4.84
N HIS A 55 -4.35 13.81 5.31
CA HIS A 55 -4.58 13.38 6.68
C HIS A 55 -3.31 12.72 7.21
N ARG A 56 -2.97 13.01 8.47
CA ARG A 56 -1.84 12.38 9.15
C ARG A 56 -2.35 11.25 10.02
N LEU A 57 -1.90 10.04 9.75
CA LEU A 57 -2.24 8.84 10.50
C LEU A 57 -1.70 8.89 11.93
N GLU A 58 -2.58 8.54 12.87
CA GLU A 58 -2.24 8.30 14.26
C GLU A 58 -1.81 6.85 14.49
N GLU A 59 -1.28 6.55 15.67
CA GLU A 59 -0.86 5.19 16.00
C GLU A 59 -2.08 4.25 16.15
N GLY A 60 -2.03 3.11 15.46
CA GLY A 60 -3.12 2.14 15.46
C GLY A 60 -4.27 2.46 14.49
N ASP A 61 -4.10 3.50 13.66
CA ASP A 61 -4.97 3.73 12.51
C ASP A 61 -4.80 2.60 11.49
N THR A 62 -5.94 2.14 10.99
CA THR A 62 -6.03 1.13 9.94
C THR A 62 -6.96 1.64 8.86
N PRO A 63 -6.81 1.19 7.59
CA PRO A 63 -7.63 1.68 6.49
C PRO A 63 -9.13 1.54 6.74
N ASP A 64 -9.56 0.46 7.42
CA ASP A 64 -10.95 0.20 7.76
C ASP A 64 -11.50 1.16 8.83
N LYS A 65 -10.72 1.48 9.88
CA LYS A 65 -11.10 2.45 10.91
C LYS A 65 -11.18 3.84 10.30
N LEU A 66 -10.20 4.21 9.50
CA LEU A 66 -10.15 5.50 8.85
C LEU A 66 -11.32 5.69 7.87
N ALA A 67 -11.65 4.65 7.12
CA ALA A 67 -12.82 4.64 6.26
C ALA A 67 -14.12 4.79 7.07
N HIS A 68 -14.24 4.10 8.21
CA HIS A 68 -15.40 4.24 9.09
C HIS A 68 -15.53 5.67 9.64
N PHE A 69 -14.47 6.23 10.19
CA PHE A 69 -14.52 7.57 10.79
C PHE A 69 -14.73 8.66 9.76
N TYR A 70 -14.14 8.53 8.58
CA TYR A 70 -14.24 9.55 7.55
C TYR A 70 -15.44 9.37 6.62
N TYR A 71 -15.63 8.20 5.99
CA TYR A 71 -16.72 7.97 5.04
C TYR A 71 -18.02 7.50 5.72
N GLY A 72 -17.97 7.13 7.00
CA GLY A 72 -19.12 6.59 7.74
C GLY A 72 -19.28 5.07 7.60
N ASP A 73 -18.41 4.41 6.83
CA ASP A 73 -18.49 2.98 6.56
C ASP A 73 -17.10 2.38 6.36
N SER A 74 -16.79 1.32 7.10
CA SER A 74 -15.53 0.55 6.98
C SER A 74 -15.36 -0.08 5.59
N TYR A 75 -16.44 -0.23 4.80
CA TYR A 75 -16.38 -0.77 3.44
C TYR A 75 -15.63 0.12 2.44
N TYR A 76 -15.28 1.35 2.81
CA TYR A 76 -14.50 2.25 1.97
C TYR A 76 -12.99 2.19 2.26
N ASP A 77 -12.51 1.13 2.91
CA ASP A 77 -11.09 0.83 3.13
C ASP A 77 -10.26 0.89 1.84
N TRP A 78 -10.78 0.32 0.75
CA TRP A 78 -10.16 0.35 -0.57
C TRP A 78 -10.10 1.74 -1.19
N VAL A 79 -11.02 2.65 -0.84
CA VAL A 79 -10.97 4.05 -1.31
C VAL A 79 -9.79 4.76 -0.66
N VAL A 80 -9.53 4.48 0.63
CA VAL A 80 -8.34 4.97 1.33
C VAL A 80 -7.07 4.49 0.64
N MET A 81 -6.97 3.17 0.38
CA MET A 81 -5.80 2.60 -0.28
C MET A 81 -5.60 3.16 -1.70
N LEU A 82 -6.67 3.20 -2.49
CA LEU A 82 -6.64 3.66 -3.87
C LEU A 82 -6.28 5.15 -3.99
N SER A 83 -6.73 5.99 -3.05
CA SER A 83 -6.39 7.42 -3.00
C SER A 83 -4.88 7.66 -2.83
N ASN A 84 -4.18 6.70 -2.24
CA ASN A 84 -2.74 6.73 -2.00
C ASN A 84 -1.94 5.89 -3.00
N GLU A 85 -2.62 5.23 -3.94
CA GLU A 85 -2.01 4.24 -4.83
C GLU A 85 -1.29 3.12 -4.06
N TYR A 86 -1.79 2.79 -2.87
CA TYR A 86 -1.29 1.69 -2.05
C TYR A 86 -1.93 0.37 -2.49
N PHE A 87 -1.11 -0.67 -2.58
CA PHE A 87 -1.53 -2.01 -3.00
C PHE A 87 -1.17 -3.06 -1.95
N ASP A 88 -0.19 -2.76 -1.08
CA ASP A 88 0.24 -3.61 0.02
C ASP A 88 -0.13 -2.96 1.36
N TYR A 89 -1.18 -3.46 2.00
CA TYR A 89 -1.65 -2.91 3.28
C TYR A 89 -0.62 -3.07 4.43
N ILE A 90 0.30 -4.04 4.34
CA ILE A 90 1.28 -4.32 5.40
C ILE A 90 2.44 -3.35 5.30
N HIS A 91 2.94 -3.13 4.08
CA HIS A 91 4.20 -2.39 3.87
C HIS A 91 4.00 -0.94 3.44
N ASP A 92 2.85 -0.58 2.85
CA ASP A 92 2.62 0.79 2.38
C ASP A 92 2.16 1.74 3.50
N PHE A 93 1.60 1.20 4.58
CA PHE A 93 1.21 1.98 5.77
C PHE A 93 2.37 2.11 6.77
N PRO A 94 2.33 3.13 7.66
CA PRO A 94 3.32 3.26 8.71
C PRO A 94 3.24 2.09 9.68
N LEU A 95 4.39 1.48 9.96
CA LEU A 95 4.57 0.46 10.97
C LEU A 95 4.45 1.08 12.37
N SER A 96 3.96 0.29 13.34
CA SER A 96 4.06 0.65 14.75
C SER A 96 5.53 0.67 15.19
N GLU A 97 5.82 1.35 16.30
CA GLU A 97 7.19 1.44 16.81
C GLU A 97 7.83 0.05 16.99
N LYS A 98 7.10 -0.87 17.63
CA LYS A 98 7.56 -2.24 17.84
C LYS A 98 7.82 -2.97 16.51
N ALA A 99 6.91 -2.86 15.55
CA ALA A 99 7.07 -3.52 14.25
C ALA A 99 8.22 -2.90 13.44
N LEU A 100 8.45 -1.60 13.56
CA LEU A 100 9.59 -0.92 12.96
C LEU A 100 10.91 -1.41 13.56
N HIS A 101 10.97 -1.60 14.88
CA HIS A 101 12.17 -2.15 15.54
C HIS A 101 12.50 -3.54 14.98
N GLU A 102 11.53 -4.44 14.96
CA GLU A 102 11.69 -5.80 14.41
C GLU A 102 12.10 -5.77 12.93
N TYR A 103 11.48 -4.89 12.12
CA TYR A 103 11.81 -4.70 10.71
C TYR A 103 13.26 -4.26 10.48
N VAL A 104 13.75 -3.28 11.25
CA VAL A 104 15.12 -2.78 11.13
C VAL A 104 16.12 -3.86 11.50
N GLN A 105 15.86 -4.61 12.57
CA GLN A 105 16.73 -5.71 13.00
C GLN A 105 16.82 -6.82 11.95
N GLU A 106 15.69 -7.24 11.38
CA GLU A 106 15.64 -8.27 10.35
C GLU A 106 16.33 -7.81 9.05
N LYS A 107 16.04 -6.58 8.61
CA LYS A 107 16.54 -6.03 7.36
C LYS A 107 18.07 -5.88 7.33
N TYR A 108 18.63 -5.38 8.41
CA TYR A 108 20.08 -5.12 8.50
C TYR A 108 20.85 -6.22 9.23
N ASN A 109 20.16 -7.21 9.79
CA ASN A 109 20.75 -8.29 10.58
C ASN A 109 21.61 -7.75 11.74
N VAL A 110 21.04 -6.80 12.49
CA VAL A 110 21.68 -6.12 13.64
C VAL A 110 20.75 -6.12 14.85
N THR A 111 21.30 -5.85 16.03
CA THR A 111 20.50 -5.55 17.23
C THR A 111 19.88 -4.15 17.14
N PHE A 112 18.86 -3.89 17.96
CA PHE A 112 18.21 -2.58 18.00
C PHE A 112 19.22 -1.49 18.40
N GLU A 113 20.04 -1.75 19.40
CA GLU A 113 21.08 -0.85 19.89
C GLU A 113 22.12 -0.53 18.81
N GLU A 114 22.54 -1.54 18.03
CA GLU A 114 23.44 -1.33 16.89
C GLU A 114 22.79 -0.49 15.79
N SER A 115 21.48 -0.64 15.55
CA SER A 115 20.77 0.16 14.54
C SER A 115 20.74 1.65 14.85
N MET A 116 20.80 2.00 16.14
CA MET A 116 20.85 3.38 16.66
C MET A 116 22.24 4.01 16.60
N ILE A 117 23.27 3.24 16.24
CA ILE A 117 24.67 3.70 16.23
C ILE A 117 25.29 3.56 14.84
N ASN A 118 24.97 2.48 14.14
CA ASN A 118 25.48 2.20 12.81
C ASN A 118 24.99 3.27 11.84
N THR A 119 25.93 3.90 11.15
CA THR A 119 25.65 4.96 10.18
C THR A 119 25.06 4.38 8.90
N HIS A 120 23.92 4.93 8.45
CA HIS A 120 23.41 4.72 7.11
C HIS A 120 24.10 5.66 6.11
N HIS A 121 24.15 6.95 6.42
CA HIS A 121 24.77 7.97 5.56
C HIS A 121 25.04 9.28 6.32
N TYR A 122 25.67 10.22 5.64
CA TYR A 122 25.95 11.57 6.14
C TYR A 122 25.17 12.60 5.31
N GLU A 123 24.73 13.69 5.95
CA GLU A 123 24.02 14.78 5.31
C GLU A 123 24.69 16.13 5.57
N ASP A 124 24.65 17.03 4.58
CA ASP A 124 25.05 18.43 4.72
C ASP A 124 23.96 19.30 5.39
N SER A 125 24.18 20.61 5.48
CA SER A 125 23.22 21.56 6.09
C SER A 125 21.87 21.64 5.36
N ASN A 126 21.78 21.16 4.12
CA ASN A 126 20.58 21.19 3.30
C ASN A 126 19.89 19.82 3.23
N GLY A 127 20.44 18.78 3.88
CA GLY A 127 19.94 17.41 3.80
C GLY A 127 20.40 16.64 2.56
N PHE A 128 21.44 17.11 1.86
CA PHE A 128 22.02 16.34 0.76
C PHE A 128 22.95 15.25 1.28
N ILE A 129 22.82 14.05 0.72
CA ILE A 129 23.69 12.92 1.06
C ILE A 129 25.12 13.18 0.58
N ILE A 130 26.06 13.10 1.50
CA ILE A 130 27.50 13.28 1.27
C ILE A 130 28.29 12.05 1.77
N ASP A 131 29.52 11.90 1.28
CA ASP A 131 30.45 10.88 1.75
C ASP A 131 31.18 11.32 3.04
N LEU A 132 31.89 10.39 3.67
CA LEU A 132 32.61 10.63 4.92
C LEU A 132 33.73 11.66 4.76
N ASP A 133 34.47 11.65 3.65
CA ASP A 133 35.58 12.58 3.44
C ASP A 133 35.03 14.01 3.40
N THR A 134 33.95 14.23 2.64
CA THR A 134 33.23 15.50 2.62
C THR A 134 32.67 15.88 4.00
N TYR A 135 32.05 14.94 4.71
CA TYR A 135 31.47 15.18 6.04
C TYR A 135 32.52 15.68 7.05
N THR A 136 33.75 15.17 7.02
CA THR A 136 34.79 15.57 7.98
C THR A 136 35.30 17.01 7.79
N VAL A 137 35.16 17.58 6.59
CA VAL A 137 35.75 18.90 6.24
C VAL A 137 34.74 20.04 6.18
N ILE A 138 33.43 19.77 6.04
CA ILE A 138 32.41 20.81 6.01
C ILE A 138 32.04 21.31 7.42
N PRO A 139 31.67 22.60 7.56
CA PRO A 139 31.22 23.16 8.83
C PRO A 139 29.82 22.68 9.22
N GLU A 140 29.48 22.87 10.49
CA GLU A 140 28.11 22.67 10.99
C GLU A 140 27.13 23.71 10.40
N PRO A 141 25.84 23.38 10.26
CA PRO A 141 25.22 22.12 10.66
C PRO A 141 25.44 20.99 9.64
N LYS A 142 25.72 19.79 10.14
CA LYS A 142 25.76 18.54 9.38
C LYS A 142 25.22 17.40 10.24
N ARG A 143 24.81 16.30 9.62
CA ARG A 143 24.13 15.21 10.34
C ARG A 143 24.67 13.84 9.96
N ILE A 144 24.81 12.97 10.96
CA ILE A 144 25.00 11.53 10.76
C ILE A 144 23.62 10.90 10.88
N VAL A 145 23.18 10.18 9.87
CA VAL A 145 21.90 9.46 9.88
C VAL A 145 22.19 7.99 10.16
N THR A 146 21.62 7.45 11.23
CA THR A 146 21.77 6.04 11.60
C THR A 146 20.85 5.14 10.78
N LEU A 147 21.04 3.81 10.85
CA LEU A 147 20.15 2.84 10.22
C LEU A 147 18.71 3.01 10.74
N TYR A 148 18.55 3.22 12.05
CA TYR A 148 17.26 3.45 12.67
C TYR A 148 16.63 4.77 12.22
N ASP A 149 17.39 5.88 12.28
CA ASP A 149 16.88 7.21 11.88
C ASP A 149 16.32 7.18 10.45
N TYR A 150 17.05 6.55 9.54
CA TYR A 150 16.65 6.44 8.14
C TYR A 150 15.32 5.69 7.96
N GLU A 151 15.16 4.53 8.61
CA GLU A 151 13.91 3.76 8.50
C GLU A 151 12.76 4.40 9.28
N TYR A 152 13.05 5.06 10.39
CA TYR A 152 12.07 5.82 11.16
C TYR A 152 11.51 6.98 10.34
N GLU A 153 12.36 7.80 9.73
CA GLU A 153 11.92 8.92 8.88
C GLU A 153 11.14 8.44 7.66
N LYS A 154 11.59 7.34 7.04
CA LYS A 154 10.85 6.71 5.95
C LYS A 154 9.47 6.23 6.42
N ASN A 155 9.38 5.67 7.62
CA ASN A 155 8.10 5.26 8.21
C ASN A 155 7.18 6.46 8.52
N GLU A 156 7.74 7.53 9.09
CA GLU A 156 7.01 8.77 9.37
C GLU A 156 6.49 9.44 8.08
N SER A 157 7.24 9.36 6.98
CA SER A 157 6.80 9.89 5.68
C SER A 157 5.53 9.20 5.14
N LYS A 158 5.24 7.97 5.58
CA LYS A 158 4.02 7.23 5.23
C LYS A 158 2.81 7.64 6.06
N ARG A 159 2.97 8.43 7.12
CA ARG A 159 1.83 8.89 7.93
C ARG A 159 0.97 9.87 7.19
N GLU A 160 1.53 10.64 6.27
CA GLU A 160 0.75 11.57 5.45
C GLU A 160 0.10 10.82 4.29
N ILE A 161 -1.21 10.64 4.40
CA ILE A 161 -2.00 10.00 3.37
C ILE A 161 -3.02 10.96 2.77
N LYS A 162 -3.41 10.68 1.54
CA LYS A 162 -4.47 11.35 0.81
C LYS A 162 -5.77 10.60 1.00
N LEU A 163 -6.83 11.34 1.26
CA LEU A 163 -8.17 10.81 1.37
C LEU A 163 -9.07 11.53 0.37
N LEU A 164 -9.90 10.77 -0.35
CA LEU A 164 -10.83 11.29 -1.34
C LEU A 164 -11.88 12.17 -0.66
N SER A 165 -12.20 13.32 -1.23
CA SER A 165 -13.32 14.14 -0.75
C SER A 165 -14.64 13.34 -0.85
N LYS A 166 -15.47 13.42 0.20
CA LYS A 166 -16.73 12.67 0.29
C LYS A 166 -17.66 12.92 -0.88
N GLU A 167 -17.57 14.11 -1.50
CA GLU A 167 -18.34 14.51 -2.68
C GLU A 167 -18.11 13.59 -3.89
N TYR A 168 -16.93 12.97 -3.98
CA TYR A 168 -16.57 12.08 -5.09
C TYR A 168 -16.84 10.60 -4.79
N LEU A 169 -17.21 10.24 -3.55
CA LEU A 169 -17.38 8.84 -3.14
C LEU A 169 -18.41 8.11 -4.02
N TYR A 170 -19.58 8.72 -4.21
CA TYR A 170 -20.64 8.17 -5.07
C TYR A 170 -20.20 8.03 -6.54
N ALA A 171 -19.39 8.97 -7.03
CA ALA A 171 -18.88 8.92 -8.40
C ALA A 171 -17.91 7.74 -8.59
N ILE A 172 -17.03 7.51 -7.62
CA ILE A 172 -16.06 6.41 -7.63
C ILE A 172 -16.73 5.05 -7.49
N ASP A 173 -17.75 4.92 -6.64
CA ASP A 173 -18.54 3.69 -6.53
C ASP A 173 -19.18 3.29 -7.86
N ARG A 174 -19.86 4.26 -8.51
CA ARG A 174 -20.47 4.01 -9.83
C ARG A 174 -19.43 3.69 -10.89
N GLU A 175 -18.26 4.32 -10.82
CA GLU A 175 -17.19 4.03 -11.76
C GLU A 175 -16.68 2.61 -11.61
N LEU A 176 -16.43 2.17 -10.37
CA LEU A 176 -16.03 0.79 -10.06
C LEU A 176 -17.08 -0.20 -10.58
N ASP A 177 -18.35 0.00 -10.22
CA ASP A 177 -19.45 -0.89 -10.64
C ASP A 177 -19.60 -0.94 -12.18
N GLY A 178 -19.42 0.20 -12.84
CA GLY A 178 -19.45 0.30 -14.30
C GLY A 178 -18.29 -0.45 -14.97
N GLN A 179 -17.07 -0.28 -14.46
CA GLN A 179 -15.89 -1.01 -14.97
C GLN A 179 -16.03 -2.52 -14.76
N LEU A 180 -16.48 -2.95 -13.58
CA LEU A 180 -16.68 -4.37 -13.28
C LEU A 180 -17.78 -4.99 -14.16
N THR A 181 -18.89 -4.28 -14.38
CA THR A 181 -19.95 -4.72 -15.30
C THR A 181 -19.43 -4.87 -16.73
N ASN A 182 -18.65 -3.91 -17.23
CA ASN A 182 -18.06 -3.98 -18.57
C ASN A 182 -17.12 -5.18 -18.72
N ILE A 183 -16.31 -5.47 -17.69
CA ILE A 183 -15.42 -6.63 -17.68
C ILE A 183 -16.22 -7.94 -17.70
N LYS A 184 -17.30 -8.03 -16.91
CA LYS A 184 -18.19 -9.22 -16.90
C LYS A 184 -18.81 -9.44 -18.29
N ASN A 185 -19.40 -8.40 -18.87
CA ASN A 185 -20.01 -8.47 -20.20
C ASN A 185 -19.01 -8.85 -21.30
N ALA A 186 -17.81 -8.29 -21.27
CA ALA A 186 -16.76 -8.62 -22.24
C ALA A 186 -16.30 -10.08 -22.15
N ARG A 187 -16.30 -10.67 -20.94
CA ARG A 187 -15.96 -12.09 -20.74
C ARG A 187 -17.08 -13.00 -21.22
N GLU A 188 -18.32 -12.66 -20.92
CA GLU A 188 -19.48 -13.42 -21.41
C GLU A 188 -19.54 -13.43 -22.94
N ALA A 189 -19.27 -12.30 -23.59
CA ALA A 189 -19.23 -12.20 -25.05
C ALA A 189 -18.09 -13.00 -25.70
N ASN A 190 -16.97 -13.22 -25.01
CA ASN A 190 -15.84 -14.00 -25.53
C ASN A 190 -15.95 -15.51 -25.23
N ASN A 191 -16.88 -15.90 -24.35
CA ASN A 191 -17.12 -17.29 -23.96
C ASN A 191 -18.33 -17.93 -24.70
N GLY A 192 -19.04 -17.16 -25.52
CA GLY A 192 -20.13 -17.62 -26.40
C GLY A 192 -19.68 -17.74 -27.85
#